data_AF-A0A0K8JF35-F1
#
_entry.id   AF-A0A0K8JF35-F1
#
_cell.length_a   1.000
_cell.length_b   1.000
_cell.length_c   1.000
_cell.angle_alpha   90.00
_cell.angle_beta   90.00
_cell.angle_gamma   90.00
#
_symmetry.space_group_name_H-M   'P 1'
#
loop_
_entity.id
_entity.type
_entity.pdbx_description
1 polymer ?
#
loop_
_entity_poly.entity_id
_entity_poly.type
_entity_poly.pdbx_seq_one_letter_code
_entity_poly.pdbx_strand_id
1 'polypeptide(L)' 'MKYAVTYRMGKVVVNIVAPLPITEAEKERILKEYRRHFLKGWNALPVERRLAINAMHEAARQSE' A
#
# COMPACT_ATOMS: atom_id res chain seq x y z
N MET A 1 20.30 -1.63 13.25
CA MET A 1 19.26 -0.86 12.52
C MET A 1 19.93 0.27 11.76
N LYS A 2 19.75 0.38 10.45
CA LYS A 2 20.20 1.55 9.68
C LYS A 2 19.06 2.56 9.63
N TYR A 3 19.32 3.79 10.04
CA TYR A 3 18.33 4.87 9.93
C TYR A 3 18.23 5.28 8.46
N ALA A 4 17.01 5.34 7.92
CA ALA A 4 16.71 5.87 6.59
C ALA A 4 17.03 7.36 6.52
N VAL A 5 16.71 8.08 7.59
CA VAL A 5 16.95 9.51 7.71
C VAL A 5 16.97 9.92 9.18
N THR A 6 17.72 10.96 9.50
CA THR A 6 17.70 11.58 10.84
C THR A 6 17.41 13.07 10.67
N TYR A 7 16.36 13.57 11.33
CA TYR A 7 16.04 14.99 11.42
C TYR A 7 16.46 15.55 12.77
N ARG A 8 16.97 16.79 12.79
CA ARG A 8 17.20 17.55 14.02
C ARG A 8 16.30 18.79 14.02
N MET A 9 15.46 18.91 15.04
CA MET A 9 14.63 20.08 15.30
C MET A 9 14.96 20.61 16.70
N GLY A 10 15.82 21.63 16.77
CA GLY A 10 16.31 22.18 18.04
C GLY A 10 17.02 21.12 18.88
N LYS A 11 16.45 20.80 20.06
CA LYS A 11 16.97 19.75 20.97
C LYS A 11 16.47 18.33 20.64
N VAL A 12 15.57 18.18 19.68
CA VAL A 12 14.95 16.89 19.33
C VAL A 12 15.65 16.27 18.13
N VAL A 13 15.97 14.97 18.24
CA VAL A 13 16.51 14.15 17.15
C VAL A 13 15.48 13.08 16.79
N VAL A 14 14.99 13.10 15.56
CA VAL A 14 14.06 12.09 15.03
C VAL A 14 14.84 11.16 14.11
N ASN A 15 14.86 9.87 14.42
CA ASN A 15 15.49 8.86 13.58
C ASN A 15 14.41 8.04 12.87
N ILE A 16 14.26 8.21 11.56
CA ILE A 16 13.40 7.31 10.76
C ILE A 16 14.21 6.05 10.51
N VAL A 17 13.70 4.92 10.99
CA VAL A 17 14.31 3.61 10.76
C VAL A 17 13.84 3.09 9.41
N ALA A 18 14.78 2.75 8.52
CA ALA A 18 14.42 2.05 7.30
C ALA A 18 13.84 0.67 7.68
N PRO A 19 12.76 0.20 7.04
CA PRO A 19 12.40 -1.19 7.15
C PRO A 19 13.61 -2.06 6.78
N LEU A 20 13.74 -3.21 7.42
CA LEU A 20 14.82 -4.14 7.10
C LEU A 20 14.83 -4.39 5.58
N PRO A 21 16.01 -4.42 4.93
CA PRO A 21 16.08 -4.70 3.51
C PRO A 21 15.46 -6.08 3.26
N ILE A 22 14.35 -6.10 2.53
CA ILE A 22 13.70 -7.33 2.09
C ILE A 22 14.33 -7.76 0.77
N THR A 23 14.46 -9.07 0.56
CA THR A 23 14.87 -9.58 -0.75
C THR A 23 13.74 -9.38 -1.76
N GLU A 24 14.06 -9.31 -3.05
CA GLU A 24 13.02 -9.23 -4.09
C GLU A 24 12.08 -10.45 -4.07
N ALA A 25 12.60 -11.63 -3.69
CA ALA A 25 11.78 -12.83 -3.52
C ALA A 25 10.75 -12.68 -2.38
N GLU A 26 11.17 -12.10 -1.25
CA GLU A 26 10.29 -11.87 -0.10
C GLU A 26 9.26 -10.78 -0.39
N LYS A 27 9.68 -9.73 -1.10
CA LYS A 27 8.78 -8.69 -1.61
C LYS A 27 7.72 -9.26 -2.53
N GLU A 28 8.10 -10.11 -3.49
CA GLU A 28 7.13 -10.74 -4.40
C GLU A 28 6.19 -11.67 -3.64
N ARG A 29 6.68 -12.41 -2.63
CA ARG A 29 5.84 -13.22 -1.75
C ARG A 29 4.78 -12.38 -1.03
N ILE A 30 5.18 -11.25 -0.45
CA ILE A 30 4.28 -10.31 0.22
C ILE A 30 3.24 -9.76 -0.77
N LEU A 31 3.70 -9.28 -1.93
CA LEU A 31 2.81 -8.73 -2.97
C LEU A 31 1.81 -9.78 -3.47
N LYS A 32 2.24 -11.04 -3.64
CA LYS A 32 1.37 -12.14 -4.03
C LYS A 32 0.27 -12.39 -3.01
N GLU A 33 0.60 -12.40 -1.72
CA GLU A 33 -0.40 -12.56 -0.66
C GLU A 33 -1.35 -11.36 -0.60
N TYR A 34 -0.84 -10.14 -0.70
CA TYR A 34 -1.67 -8.93 -0.77
C TYR A 34 -2.67 -9.00 -1.94
N ARG A 35 -2.20 -9.35 -3.14
CA ARG A 35 -3.06 -9.53 -4.32
C ARG A 35 -4.13 -10.60 -4.10
N ARG A 36 -3.76 -11.73 -3.48
CA ARG A 36 -4.68 -12.82 -3.17
C ARG A 36 -5.78 -12.37 -2.19
N HIS A 37 -5.40 -11.68 -1.12
CA HIS A 37 -6.34 -11.15 -0.14
C HIS A 37 -7.25 -10.08 -0.74
N PHE A 38 -6.68 -9.18 -1.54
CA PHE A 38 -7.45 -8.18 -2.27
C PHE A 38 -8.49 -8.83 -3.19
N LEU A 39 -8.07 -9.80 -4.02
CA LEU A 39 -8.99 -10.48 -4.94
C LEU A 39 -10.09 -11.25 -4.19
N LYS A 40 -9.74 -11.89 -3.06
CA LYS A 40 -10.73 -12.55 -2.20
C LYS A 40 -11.73 -11.55 -1.63
N GLY A 41 -11.26 -10.42 -1.11
CA GLY A 41 -12.12 -9.35 -0.60
C GLY A 41 -13.02 -8.77 -1.69
N TRP A 42 -12.46 -8.51 -2.86
CA TRP A 42 -13.19 -8.03 -4.03
C TRP A 42 -14.31 -8.99 -4.44
N ASN A 43 -14.00 -10.29 -4.56
CA ASN A 43 -14.98 -11.31 -4.95
C ASN A 43 -16.04 -11.58 -3.88
N ALA A 44 -15.78 -11.23 -2.62
CA ALA A 44 -16.77 -11.31 -1.55
C ALA A 44 -17.79 -10.17 -1.59
N LEU A 45 -17.51 -9.09 -2.34
CA LEU A 45 -18.45 -7.98 -2.48
C LEU A 45 -19.62 -8.35 -3.42
N PRO A 46 -20.85 -7.90 -3.09
CA PRO A 46 -21.97 -7.95 -4.02
C PRO A 46 -21.62 -7.28 -5.36
N VAL A 47 -22.24 -7.74 -6.44
CA VAL A 47 -21.98 -7.23 -7.80
C VAL A 47 -22.24 -5.73 -7.87
N GLU A 48 -23.29 -5.27 -7.24
CA GLU A 48 -23.73 -3.87 -7.23
C GLU A 48 -22.68 -2.97 -6.58
N ARG A 49 -22.04 -3.46 -5.51
CA ARG A 49 -20.95 -2.74 -4.82
C ARG A 49 -19.69 -2.67 -5.69
N ARG A 50 -19.34 -3.75 -6.38
CA ARG A 50 -18.21 -3.76 -7.32
C ARG A 50 -18.43 -2.78 -8.47
N LEU A 51 -19.64 -2.77 -9.05
CA LEU A 51 -20.02 -1.84 -10.11
C LEU A 51 -19.97 -0.38 -9.66
N ALA A 52 -20.49 -0.08 -8.45
CA ALA A 52 -20.43 1.28 -7.90
C ALA A 52 -18.98 1.77 -7.72
N ILE A 53 -18.09 0.92 -7.18
CA ILE A 53 -16.67 1.24 -7.01
C ILE A 53 -16.00 1.51 -8.37
N ASN A 54 -16.28 0.68 -9.38
CA ASN A 54 -15.75 0.88 -10.73
C ASN A 54 -16.22 2.20 -11.34
N ALA A 55 -17.51 2.53 -11.22
CA ALA A 55 -18.07 3.77 -11.74
C ALA A 55 -17.46 5.02 -11.06
N MET A 56 -17.22 4.97 -9.74
CA MET A 56 -16.51 6.04 -9.03
C MET A 56 -15.10 6.26 -9.57
N HIS A 57 -14.38 5.18 -9.87
CA HIS A 57 -13.03 5.26 -10.41
C HIS A 57 -13.02 5.79 -11.86
N GLU A 58 -14.00 5.42 -12.69
CA GLU A 58 -14.12 5.94 -14.05
C GLU A 58 -14.42 7.44 -14.06
N ALA A 59 -15.32 7.89 -13.18
CA ALA A 59 -15.63 9.31 -13.01
C ALA A 59 -14.39 10.11 -12.58
N ALA A 60 -13.59 9.59 -11.64
CA ALA A 60 -12.35 10.24 -11.20
C ALA A 60 -11.31 10.37 -12.34
N ARG A 61 -11.15 9.35 -13.19
CA ARG A 61 -10.23 9.42 -14.35
C ARG A 61 -10.66 10.43 -15.41
N GLN A 62 -11.94 10.72 -15.52
CA GLN A 62 -12.46 11.71 -16.48
C GLN A 62 -12.34 13.15 -15.97
N SER A 63 -11.96 13.34 -14.71
CA SER A 63 -11.76 14.65 -14.07
C SER A 63 -10.29 15.06 -13.90
N GLU A 64 -9.35 14.21 -14.31
CA GLU A 64 -7.90 14.48 -14.41
C GLU A 64 -7.51 14.87 -15.85
#